data_AF-A0A7W3UJJ0-F1
#
_entry.id   AF-A0A7W3UJJ0-F1
#
_cell.length_a   1.000
_cell.length_b   1.000
_cell.length_c   1.000
_cell.angle_alpha   90.00
_cell.angle_beta   90.00
_cell.angle_gamma   90.00
#
_symmetry.space_group_name_H-M   'P 1'
#
loop_
_entity.id
_entity.type
_entity.pdbx_description
1 polymer ?
#
loop_
_entity_poly.entity_id
_entity_poly.type
_entity_poly.pdbx_seq_one_letter_code
_entity_poly.pdbx_strand_id
1 'polypeptide(L)' 'MIVINIFPNQRIQSILDKFQKVILSSEKVIINIHAGIYNQRVHIIGNNVEILGHGIVIINNSLGAKQLGHNV' A
#
# COMPACT_ATOMS: atom_id res chain seq x y z
N MET A 1 -17.82 3.15 3.91
CA MET A 1 -16.94 2.30 3.06
C MET A 1 -16.25 3.21 2.08
N ILE A 2 -14.92 3.22 2.07
CA ILE A 2 -14.12 4.14 1.26
C ILE A 2 -13.21 3.34 0.34
N VAL A 3 -13.10 3.78 -0.91
CA VAL A 3 -12.27 3.12 -1.93
C VAL A 3 -11.14 4.06 -2.34
N ILE A 4 -9.91 3.56 -2.25
CA ILE A 4 -8.69 4.26 -2.69
C ILE A 4 -8.15 3.50 -3.88
N ASN A 5 -8.06 4.16 -5.04
CA ASN A 5 -7.49 3.56 -6.25
C ASN A 5 -6.06 4.05 -6.44
N ILE A 6 -5.14 3.11 -6.72
CA ILE A 6 -3.74 3.36 -7.00
C ILE A 6 -3.44 2.85 -8.40
N PHE A 7 -2.96 3.77 -9.25
CA PHE A 7 -2.69 3.52 -10.66
C PHE A 7 -1.19 3.33 -10.92
N PRO A 8 -0.83 2.74 -12.09
CA PRO A 8 0.56 2.67 -12.52
C PRO A 8 1.22 4.05 -12.50
N ASN A 9 2.51 4.11 -12.19
CA ASN A 9 3.31 5.33 -12.01
C ASN A 9 3.06 6.11 -10.71
N GLN A 10 2.11 5.71 -9.87
CA GLN A 10 1.96 6.28 -8.53
C GLN A 10 2.81 5.53 -7.50
N ARG A 11 3.37 6.27 -6.52
CA ARG A 11 3.96 5.66 -5.34
C ARG A 11 2.85 5.26 -4.37
N ILE A 12 2.70 3.96 -4.13
CA ILE A 12 1.71 3.39 -3.21
C ILE A 12 1.83 4.08 -1.85
N GLN A 13 3.04 4.16 -1.28
CA GLN A 13 3.23 4.75 0.05
C GLN A 13 2.74 6.20 0.11
N SER A 14 3.04 7.02 -0.89
CA SER A 14 2.60 8.42 -0.91
C SER A 14 1.08 8.57 -0.98
N ILE A 15 0.39 7.64 -1.65
CA ILE A 15 -1.08 7.60 -1.64
C ILE A 15 -1.59 7.18 -0.26
N LEU A 16 -1.01 6.16 0.36
CA LEU A 16 -1.40 5.74 1.72
C LEU A 16 -1.21 6.87 2.74
N ASP A 17 -0.08 7.57 2.69
CA ASP A 17 0.21 8.71 3.57
C ASP A 17 -0.80 9.84 3.37
N LYS A 18 -1.16 10.14 2.11
CA LYS A 18 -2.20 11.13 1.78
C LYS A 18 -3.56 10.77 2.39
N PHE A 19 -3.89 9.49 2.45
CA PHE A 19 -5.16 8.99 2.98
C PHE A 19 -5.08 8.46 4.41
N GLN A 20 -3.98 8.69 5.14
CA GLN A 20 -3.73 8.07 6.44
C GLN A 20 -4.90 8.23 7.44
N LYS A 21 -5.50 9.42 7.52
CA LYS A 21 -6.65 9.67 8.40
C LYS A 21 -7.85 8.78 8.09
N VAL A 22 -8.08 8.52 6.81
CA VAL A 22 -9.17 7.65 6.34
C VAL A 22 -8.86 6.19 6.66
N ILE A 23 -7.62 5.75 6.38
CA ILE A 23 -7.18 4.36 6.59
C ILE A 23 -7.18 3.99 8.09
N LEU A 24 -6.87 4.95 8.97
CA LEU A 24 -6.91 4.77 10.42
C LEU A 24 -8.31 4.88 11.03
N SER A 25 -9.33 5.24 10.25
CA SER A 25 -10.70 5.28 10.75
C SER A 25 -11.25 3.86 11.01
N SER A 26 -12.38 3.77 11.72
CA SER A 26 -13.09 2.51 11.92
C SER A 26 -13.84 2.02 10.68
N GLU A 27 -14.00 2.88 9.65
CA GLU A 27 -14.68 2.50 8.43
C GLU A 27 -13.90 1.46 7.63
N LYS A 28 -14.64 0.59 6.92
CA LYS A 28 -14.03 -0.32 5.95
C LYS A 28 -13.39 0.49 4.80
N VAL A 29 -12.09 0.27 4.57
CA VAL A 29 -11.33 0.87 3.48
C VAL A 29 -10.86 -0.22 2.52
N ILE A 30 -11.12 -0.03 1.22
CA ILE A 30 -10.63 -0.89 0.15
C ILE A 30 -9.55 -0.14 -0.62
N ILE A 31 -8.36 -0.72 -0.69
CA ILE A 31 -7.24 -0.21 -1.47
C ILE A 31 -7.12 -1.05 -2.74
N ASN A 32 -7.54 -0.49 -3.87
CA ASN A 32 -7.42 -1.11 -5.19
C ASN A 32 -6.09 -0.70 -5.82
N ILE A 33 -5.25 -1.68 -6.13
CA ILE A 33 -3.98 -1.45 -6.82
C ILE A 33 -4.12 -2.00 -8.24
N HIS A 34 -3.98 -1.12 -9.24
CA HIS A 34 -4.05 -1.52 -10.64
C HIS A 34 -2.78 -2.25 -11.07
N ALA A 35 -2.91 -3.15 -12.05
CA ALA A 35 -1.83 -3.97 -12.57
C ALA A 35 -0.56 -3.15 -12.89
N GLY A 36 0.60 -3.66 -12.46
CA GLY A 36 1.87 -2.97 -12.63
C GLY A 36 2.97 -3.48 -11.70
N ILE A 37 4.19 -3.00 -11.95
CA ILE A 37 5.37 -3.27 -11.11
C ILE A 37 5.65 -2.03 -10.27
N TYR A 38 5.60 -2.18 -8.95
CA TYR A 38 5.78 -1.13 -7.97
C TYR A 38 7.06 -1.41 -7.18
N ASN A 39 8.15 -0.74 -7.58
CA ASN A 39 9.47 -0.91 -6.94
C ASN A 39 9.60 -0.01 -5.71
N GLN A 40 8.97 -0.40 -4.59
CA GLN A 40 8.95 0.38 -3.35
C GLN A 40 8.65 -0.48 -2.13
N ARG A 41 9.08 0.01 -0.95
CA ARG A 41 8.53 -0.47 0.33
C ARG A 41 7.13 0.12 0.51
N VAL A 42 6.21 -0.70 0.99
CA VAL A 42 4.86 -0.28 1.36
C VAL A 42 4.61 -0.70 2.81
N HIS A 43 4.22 0.26 3.64
CA HIS A 43 3.78 0.04 5.01
C HIS A 43 2.31 0.43 5.11
N ILE A 44 1.48 -0.53 5.52
CA ILE A 44 0.03 -0.36 5.60
C ILE A 44 -0.33 -0.41 7.08
N ILE A 45 -0.93 0.68 7.56
CA ILE A 45 -1.44 0.80 8.93
C ILE A 45 -2.93 1.09 8.85
N GLY A 46 -3.75 0.32 9.57
CA GLY A 46 -5.19 0.47 9.58
C GLY A 46 -5.89 -0.76 10.16
N ASN A 47 -7.09 -0.59 10.69
CA ASN A 47 -7.82 -1.64 11.41
C ASN A 47 -8.74 -2.46 10.50
N ASN A 48 -9.42 -1.82 9.55
CA ASN A 48 -10.44 -2.43 8.69
C ASN A 48 -10.12 -2.21 7.21
N VAL A 49 -8.92 -2.67 6.81
CA VAL A 49 -8.34 -2.44 5.48
C VAL A 49 -8.33 -3.73 4.67
N GLU A 50 -8.85 -3.66 3.44
CA GLU A 50 -8.78 -4.72 2.44
C GLU A 50 -7.95 -4.24 1.24
N ILE A 51 -7.06 -5.07 0.73
CA ILE A 51 -6.17 -4.72 -0.39
C ILE A 51 -6.47 -5.67 -1.54
N LEU A 52 -6.83 -5.10 -2.69
CA LEU A 52 -7.23 -5.84 -3.88
C LEU A 52 -6.34 -5.48 -5.06
N GLY A 53 -5.86 -6.49 -5.78
CA GLY A 53 -5.17 -6.31 -7.05
C GLY A 53 -6.16 -6.33 -8.21
N HIS A 54 -6.19 -5.27 -9.01
CA HIS A 54 -6.94 -5.24 -10.28
C HIS A 54 -5.99 -5.66 -11.42
N GLY A 55 -5.87 -6.98 -11.60
CA GLY A 55 -4.87 -7.62 -12.45
C GLY A 55 -3.59 -7.98 -11.71
N ILE A 56 -2.51 -8.29 -12.43
CA ILE A 56 -1.23 -8.70 -11.82
C ILE A 56 -0.52 -7.48 -11.22
N VAL A 57 -0.39 -7.47 -9.90
CA VAL A 57 0.33 -6.44 -9.14
C VAL A 57 1.59 -7.06 -8.54
N ILE A 58 2.74 -6.52 -8.89
CA ILE A 58 4.03 -6.91 -8.32
C ILE A 58 4.54 -5.75 -7.49
N ILE A 59 4.60 -5.92 -6.17
CA ILE A 59 5.28 -4.97 -5.27
C ILE A 59 6.63 -5.59 -4.95
N ASN A 60 7.68 -4.99 -5.49
CA ASN A 60 9.04 -5.47 -5.32
C ASN A 60 9.87 -4.40 -4.62
N ASN A 61 10.88 -4.81 -3.87
CA ASN A 61 11.85 -3.90 -3.30
C ASN A 61 13.17 -4.64 -3.10
N SER A 62 14.24 -4.18 -3.76
CA SER A 62 15.58 -4.70 -3.55
C SER A 62 16.19 -4.07 -2.31
N LEU A 63 15.90 -4.67 -1.15
CA LEU A 63 16.47 -4.26 0.12
C LEU A 63 17.76 -5.04 0.38
N GLY A 64 18.87 -4.33 0.57
CA GLY A 64 20.09 -4.96 1.09
C GLY A 64 19.85 -5.45 2.53
N ALA A 65 20.62 -6.45 2.98
CA ALA A 65 20.44 -7.06 4.30
C ALA A 65 20.39 -6.05 5.48
N LYS A 66 21.09 -4.90 5.36
CA LYS A 66 21.09 -3.80 6.33
C LYS A 66 19.76 -3.04 6.46
N GLN A 67 18.85 -3.23 5.52
CA GLN A 67 17.57 -2.50 5.44
C GLN A 67 16.39 -3.39 5.82
N LEU A 68 16.58 -4.71 5.96
CA LEU A 68 15.61 -5.58 6.62
C LEU A 68 15.57 -5.13 8.09
N GLY A 69 14.41 -4.72 8.57
CA GLY A 69 14.28 -4.17 9.92
C GLY A 69 14.92 -5.12 10.92
N HIS A 70 15.83 -4.60 11.75
CA HIS A 70 16.19 -5.32 12.97
C HIS A 70 14.90 -5.41 13.78
N ASN A 71 14.42 -6.63 14.02
CA ASN A 71 13.45 -6.88 15.07
C ASN A 71 14.16 -6.57 16.40
N VAL A 72 14.18 -5.30 16.81
CA VAL A 72 14.53 -4.87 18.17
C VAL A 72 13.39 -5.20 19.11
#